data_AF-T1B0Y6-F1
#
_entry.id   AF-T1B0Y6-F1
#
_cell.length_a   1.000
_cell.length_b   1.000
_cell.length_c   1.000
_cell.angle_alpha   90.00
_cell.angle_beta   90.00
_cell.angle_gamma   90.00
#
_symmetry.space_group_name_H-M   'P 1'
#
loop_
_entity.id
_entity.type
_entity.pdbx_description
1 polymer ?
#
loop_
_entity_poly.entity_id
_entity_poly.type
_entity_poly.pdbx_seq_one_letter_code
_entity_poly.pdbx_strand_id
1 'polypeptide(L)'
;MHGPQHKTLLPPDHPERLRLAEEVHARPPEALETPSRATYVAVLVDHEQRPRERAHLAQLCERSAVAPPAADAIHFSADLGAVRLK
;
A
#
# COMPACT_ATOMS: atom_id res chain seq x y z
N MET A 1 52.37 8.21 -5.99
CA MET A 1 52.29 6.77 -5.65
C MET A 1 50.81 6.39 -5.52
N HIS A 2 50.09 6.28 -6.64
CA HIS A 2 48.66 5.89 -6.64
C HIS A 2 48.57 4.38 -6.86
N GLY A 3 48.10 3.65 -5.83
CA GLY A 3 47.91 2.20 -5.84
C GLY A 3 46.80 1.74 -6.80
N PRO A 4 46.77 0.45 -7.17
CA PRO A 4 45.99 -0.05 -8.28
C PRO A 4 44.49 0.04 -7.98
N GLN A 5 43.75 0.62 -8.93
CA GLN A 5 42.31 0.69 -8.89
C GLN A 5 41.76 -0.74 -9.05
N HIS A 6 40.98 -1.20 -8.07
CA HIS A 6 40.28 -2.48 -8.17
C HIS A 6 39.33 -2.43 -9.38
N LYS A 7 39.68 -3.20 -10.42
CA LYS A 7 38.83 -3.44 -11.58
C LYS A 7 37.58 -4.17 -11.09
N THR A 8 36.48 -3.43 -10.91
CA THR A 8 35.18 -4.00 -10.56
C THR A 8 34.83 -5.09 -11.57
N LEU A 9 34.81 -6.35 -11.12
CA LEU A 9 34.54 -7.55 -11.91
C LEU A 9 33.06 -7.73 -12.28
N LEU A 10 32.22 -6.74 -11.98
CA LEU A 10 30.78 -6.80 -12.18
C LEU A 10 30.36 -5.98 -13.41
N PRO A 11 29.34 -6.42 -14.15
CA PRO A 11 28.72 -5.62 -15.20
C PRO A 11 28.27 -4.25 -14.68
N PRO A 12 28.23 -3.22 -15.55
CA PRO A 12 27.67 -1.93 -15.18
C PRO A 12 26.19 -2.08 -14.79
N ASP A 13 25.76 -1.26 -13.83
CA ASP A 13 24.37 -1.26 -13.37
C ASP A 13 23.39 -1.00 -14.52
N HIS A 14 22.27 -1.72 -14.51
CA HIS A 14 21.17 -1.43 -15.43
C HIS A 14 20.61 -0.03 -15.11
N PRO A 15 20.31 0.81 -16.13
CA PRO A 15 19.80 2.17 -15.92
C PRO A 15 18.53 2.23 -15.05
N GLU A 16 17.70 1.18 -15.08
CA GLU A 16 16.46 1.10 -14.28
C GLU A 16 16.65 0.47 -12.89
N ARG A 17 17.85 0.00 -12.53
CA ARG A 17 18.07 -0.76 -11.29
C ARG A 17 17.61 0.02 -10.06
N LEU A 18 17.97 1.29 -9.96
CA LEU A 18 17.62 2.14 -8.83
C LEU A 18 16.11 2.41 -8.79
N ARG A 19 15.51 2.78 -9.93
CA ARG A 19 14.07 3.05 -10.03
C ARG A 19 13.23 1.84 -9.58
N LEU A 20 13.56 0.65 -10.06
CA LEU A 20 12.84 -0.58 -9.70
C LEU A 20 13.08 -0.98 -8.24
N ALA A 21 14.29 -0.79 -7.72
CA ALA A 21 14.57 -1.02 -6.31
C ALA A 21 13.73 -0.09 -5.41
N GLU A 22 13.57 1.17 -5.82
CA GLU A 22 12.75 2.15 -5.10
C GLU A 22 11.25 1.80 -5.13
N GLU A 23 10.73 1.21 -6.21
CA GLU A 23 9.33 0.77 -6.30
C GLU A 23 8.96 -0.26 -5.22
N VAL A 24 9.87 -1.21 -4.92
CA VAL A 24 9.67 -2.21 -3.87
C VAL A 24 9.58 -1.57 -2.49
N HIS A 25 10.33 -0.49 -2.27
CA HIS A 25 10.37 0.23 -1.00
C HIS A 25 9.28 1.32 -0.85
N ALA A 26 8.52 1.61 -1.91
CA ALA A 26 7.52 2.67 -1.91
C ALA A 26 6.30 2.40 -1.02
N ARG A 27 6.10 1.15 -0.56
CA ARG A 27 4.97 0.76 0.32
C ARG A 27 5.48 0.07 1.57
N PRO A 28 6.05 0.82 2.53
CA PRO A 28 6.45 0.22 3.80
C PRO A 28 5.24 -0.42 4.50
N PRO A 29 5.42 -1.60 5.13
CA PRO A 29 4.37 -2.23 5.90
C PRO A 29 3.93 -1.32 7.05
N GLU A 30 2.64 -1.34 7.37
CA GLU A 30 2.12 -0.58 8.52
C GLU A 30 2.57 -1.25 9.82
N ALA A 31 3.11 -0.43 10.73
CA ALA A 31 3.48 -0.90 12.05
C ALA A 31 2.24 -1.28 12.86
N LEU A 32 2.27 -2.43 13.51
CA LEU A 32 1.19 -2.91 14.37
C LEU A 32 1.67 -2.96 15.82
N GLU A 33 0.91 -2.32 16.70
CA GLU A 33 1.11 -2.47 18.15
C GLU A 33 0.75 -3.90 18.57
N THR A 34 1.51 -4.45 19.51
CA THR A 34 1.29 -5.82 20.03
C THR A 34 0.86 -5.79 21.49
N PRO A 35 -0.06 -6.69 21.91
CA PRO A 35 -0.79 -7.63 21.08
C PRO A 35 -1.88 -6.94 20.24
N SER A 36 -2.12 -7.42 19.01
CA SER A 36 -3.23 -6.96 18.15
C SER A 36 -4.03 -8.14 17.59
N ARG A 37 -5.25 -7.85 17.15
CA ARG A 37 -6.13 -8.80 16.46
C ARG A 37 -6.45 -8.26 15.07
N ALA A 38 -6.14 -9.04 14.05
CA ALA A 38 -6.50 -8.74 12.68
C ALA A 38 -7.65 -9.63 12.21
N THR A 39 -8.46 -9.13 11.27
CA THR A 39 -9.48 -9.90 10.56
C THR A 39 -9.41 -9.52 9.09
N TYR A 40 -9.45 -10.51 8.22
CA TYR A 40 -9.40 -10.31 6.77
C TYR A 40 -10.75 -10.70 6.16
N VAL A 41 -11.31 -9.81 5.35
CA VAL A 41 -12.58 -10.02 4.65
C VAL A 41 -12.31 -9.88 3.15
N ALA A 42 -12.42 -10.98 2.42
CA ALA A 42 -12.38 -10.98 0.97
C ALA A 42 -13.80 -10.84 0.41
N VAL A 43 -14.02 -9.89 -0.48
CA VAL A 43 -15.30 -9.68 -1.16
C VAL A 43 -15.09 -9.96 -2.65
N LEU A 44 -15.90 -10.86 -3.20
CA LEU A 44 -15.92 -11.10 -4.64
C LEU A 44 -16.81 -10.06 -5.31
N VAL A 45 -16.24 -9.29 -6.22
CA VAL A 45 -16.92 -8.16 -6.88
C VAL A 45 -16.52 -8.16 -8.36
N ASP A 46 -17.52 -8.15 -9.24
CA ASP A 46 -17.28 -7.96 -10.68
C ASP A 46 -16.95 -6.50 -11.00
N HIS A 47 -16.30 -6.23 -12.13
CA HIS A 47 -15.88 -4.87 -12.50
C HIS A 47 -17.06 -3.86 -12.50
N GLU A 48 -18.23 -4.28 -12.98
CA GLU A 48 -19.44 -3.44 -13.04
C GLU A 48 -20.01 -3.11 -11.65
N GLN A 49 -19.65 -3.88 -10.62
CA GLN A 49 -20.14 -3.73 -9.26
C GLN A 49 -19.25 -2.83 -8.39
N ARG A 50 -18.08 -2.39 -8.89
CA ARG A 50 -17.17 -1.45 -8.21
C ARG A 50 -17.86 -0.17 -7.68
N PRO A 51 -18.81 0.47 -8.40
CA PRO A 51 -19.53 1.62 -7.86
C PRO A 51 -20.33 1.28 -6.59
N ARG A 52 -20.93 0.09 -6.55
CA ARG A 52 -21.71 -0.38 -5.39
C ARG A 52 -20.82 -0.73 -4.21
N GLU A 53 -19.69 -1.38 -4.45
CA GLU A 53 -18.65 -1.62 -3.44
C GLU A 53 -18.19 -0.30 -2.79
N ARG A 54 -17.85 0.71 -3.60
CA ARG A 54 -17.49 2.05 -3.10
C ARG A 54 -18.60 2.71 -2.30
N ALA A 55 -19.86 2.57 -2.71
CA ALA A 55 -20.99 3.09 -1.95
C ALA A 55 -21.09 2.44 -0.56
N HIS A 56 -20.82 1.14 -0.43
CA HIS A 56 -20.79 0.46 0.86
C HIS A 56 -19.66 0.96 1.76
N LEU A 57 -18.47 1.18 1.19
CA LEU A 57 -17.34 1.79 1.92
C LEU A 57 -17.64 3.22 2.35
N ALA A 58 -18.26 4.03 1.49
CA ALA A 58 -18.64 5.40 1.82
C ALA A 58 -19.64 5.45 2.99
N GLN A 59 -20.67 4.58 2.98
CA GLN A 59 -21.62 4.45 4.08
C GLN A 59 -20.94 4.00 5.39
N LEU A 60 -19.92 3.14 5.31
CA LEU A 60 -19.13 2.76 6.49
C LEU A 60 -18.35 3.95 7.05
N CYS A 61 -17.67 4.71 6.18
CA CYS A 61 -16.91 5.88 6.58
C CYS A 61 -17.80 6.96 7.19
N GLU A 62 -18.98 7.20 6.62
CA GLU A 62 -19.97 8.15 7.13
C GLU A 62 -20.40 7.80 8.55
N ARG A 63 -20.74 6.53 8.82
CA ARG A 63 -21.10 6.07 10.18
C ARG A 63 -19.97 6.23 11.19
N SER A 64 -18.73 6.25 10.72
CA SER A 64 -17.53 6.43 11.54
C SER A 64 -17.01 7.88 11.55
N ALA A 65 -17.73 8.82 10.92
CA ALA A 65 -17.32 10.22 10.76
C ALA A 65 -15.93 10.40 10.12
N VAL A 66 -15.60 9.55 9.14
CA VAL A 66 -14.35 9.60 8.35
C VAL A 66 -14.66 9.95 6.90
N ALA A 67 -13.73 10.65 6.23
CA ALA A 67 -13.84 10.91 4.80
C ALA A 67 -13.81 9.60 3.99
N PRO A 68 -14.71 9.41 3.00
CA PRO A 68 -14.71 8.23 2.16
C PRO A 68 -13.50 8.21 1.21
N PRO A 69 -13.16 7.03 0.64
CA PRO A 69 -12.13 6.95 -0.40
C PRO A 69 -12.48 7.79 -1.62
N ALA A 70 -11.46 8.30 -2.31
CA ALA A 70 -11.62 8.94 -3.62
C ALA A 70 -12.16 7.94 -4.66
N ALA A 71 -12.81 8.43 -5.70
CA ALA A 71 -13.48 7.58 -6.70
C ALA A 71 -12.52 6.65 -7.46
N ASP A 72 -11.28 7.09 -7.63
CA ASP A 72 -10.16 6.42 -8.29
C ASP A 72 -9.17 5.77 -7.30
N ALA A 73 -9.47 5.79 -6.00
CA ALA A 73 -8.62 5.18 -4.99
C ALA A 73 -8.55 3.66 -5.18
N ILE A 74 -7.32 3.15 -5.35
CA ILE A 74 -7.02 1.71 -5.41
C ILE A 74 -6.50 1.15 -4.08
N HIS A 75 -6.22 2.04 -3.11
CA HIS A 75 -5.87 1.70 -1.72
C HIS A 75 -6.58 2.70 -0.82
N PHE A 76 -7.08 2.24 0.33
CA PHE A 76 -7.74 3.09 1.31
C PHE A 76 -7.44 2.57 2.70
N SER A 77 -7.14 3.48 3.63
CA SER A 77 -6.99 3.11 5.04
C SER A 77 -7.59 4.21 5.89
N ALA A 78 -8.28 3.83 6.95
CA ALA A 78 -9.02 4.73 7.81
C ALA A 78 -9.08 4.22 9.24
N ASP A 79 -8.99 5.13 10.20
CA ASP A 79 -9.31 4.83 11.59
C ASP A 79 -10.81 5.03 11.81
N LEU A 80 -11.54 3.94 12.05
CA LEU A 80 -12.99 3.94 12.24
C LEU A 80 -13.36 4.04 13.74
N GLY A 81 -12.41 4.42 14.59
CA GLY A 81 -12.55 4.55 16.04
C GLY A 81 -12.28 3.24 16.77
N ALA A 82 -13.20 2.28 16.68
CA ALA A 82 -13.05 1.00 17.39
C ALA A 82 -12.11 0.02 16.67
N VAL A 83 -11.95 0.20 15.35
CA VAL A 83 -11.11 -0.63 14.49
C VAL A 83 -10.43 0.24 13.45
N ARG A 84 -9.30 -0.22 12.96
CA ARG A 84 -8.64 0.35 11.78
C ARG A 84 -8.95 -0.49 10.56
N LEU A 85 -9.37 0.17 9.48
CA LEU A 85 -9.55 -0.44 8.17
C LEU A 85 -8.31 -0.16 7.32
N LYS A 86 -7.83 -1.20 6.64
CA LYS A 86 -6.72 -1.14 5.69
C LYS A 86 -7.11 -1.86 4.40
#